data_AF-A0A9Q1I3Y7-F1
#
_entry.id   AF-A0A9Q1I3Y7-F1
#
_cell.length_a   1.000
_cell.length_b   1.000
_cell.length_c   1.000
_cell.angle_alpha   90.00
_cell.angle_beta   90.00
_cell.angle_gamma   90.00
#
_symmetry.space_group_name_H-M   'P 1'
#
loop_
_entity.id
_entity.type
_entity.pdbx_description
1 polymer ?
#
loop_
_entity_poly.entity_id
_entity_poly.type
_entity_poly.pdbx_seq_one_letter_code
_entity_poly.pdbx_strand_id
1 'polypeptide(L)'
;MEKLKRVTLLKEERNGGRGVPDIVTIIMVQGLATLVQNVGKVGKASGTFARYYATPFLRAMGLGVLDLTIPYSWDPPYVYRALKDFAYRTGLPRAGLTSWSYKMITAYLRSGQIVTLPRGGPDLDPQVIWANVTHKCLTNKQKDIAWMTAHRCLPTRTFMYRQHLALTERCPHGCTDSEHIHHLFWECSVARRVWGLVCSSVSLSRFLPRSSLMAEGVLYGPPGGCKTTVLQLQWIINIVKQVLWETRNIKVYQKTTVDLITLRRRIQNLLQDGVMLDIHTNKTLAREKWGVDHWKELVI
;
A
#
# COMPACT_ATOMS: atom_id res chain seq x y z
N MET A 1 -5.00 7.66 -18.91
CA MET A 1 -3.73 6.94 -18.65
C MET A 1 -3.74 6.46 -17.21
N GLU A 2 -3.53 5.16 -16.95
CA GLU A 2 -3.48 4.60 -15.60
C GLU A 2 -2.34 5.24 -14.79
N LYS A 3 -2.65 5.91 -13.66
CA LYS A 3 -1.61 6.48 -12.79
C LYS A 3 -0.77 5.42 -12.09
N LEU A 4 -1.37 4.27 -11.81
CA LEU A 4 -0.74 3.18 -11.10
C LEU A 4 -0.94 1.89 -11.89
N LYS A 5 0.16 1.26 -12.26
CA LYS A 5 0.15 0.04 -13.06
C LYS A 5 -0.01 -1.19 -12.16
N ARG A 6 -0.61 -2.26 -12.70
CA ARG A 6 -0.78 -3.55 -11.99
C ARG A 6 0.55 -4.11 -11.48
N VAL A 7 1.61 -3.97 -12.27
CA VAL A 7 2.98 -4.36 -11.89
C VAL A 7 3.49 -3.63 -10.64
N THR A 8 3.01 -2.40 -10.37
CA THR A 8 3.37 -1.64 -9.17
C THR A 8 2.66 -2.20 -7.94
N LEU A 9 1.38 -2.57 -8.04
CA LEU A 9 0.61 -3.16 -6.91
C LEU A 9 1.18 -4.48 -6.44
N LEU A 10 1.63 -5.31 -7.39
CA LEU A 10 2.24 -6.61 -7.11
C LEU A 10 3.49 -6.48 -6.24
N LYS A 11 4.20 -5.33 -6.32
CA LYS A 11 5.44 -5.16 -5.59
C LYS A 11 5.26 -5.18 -4.10
N GLU A 12 6.30 -5.55 -3.37
CA GLU A 12 6.29 -5.44 -1.92
C GLU A 12 6.21 -3.98 -1.46
N GLU A 13 5.72 -3.79 -0.23
CA GLU A 13 5.57 -2.47 0.39
C GLU A 13 6.86 -1.66 0.37
N ARG A 14 8.01 -2.30 0.70
CA ARG A 14 9.35 -1.69 0.64
C ARG A 14 9.76 -1.16 -0.74
N ASN A 15 9.17 -1.69 -1.81
CA ASN A 15 9.45 -1.33 -3.20
C ASN A 15 8.36 -0.41 -3.78
N GLY A 16 7.47 0.10 -2.93
CA GLY A 16 6.36 0.98 -3.30
C GLY A 16 5.11 0.26 -3.80
N GLY A 17 5.01 -1.06 -3.68
CA GLY A 17 3.76 -1.76 -3.99
C GLY A 17 2.90 -2.00 -2.76
N ARG A 18 1.98 -2.97 -2.87
CA ARG A 18 1.12 -3.43 -1.76
C ARG A 18 1.18 -4.94 -1.52
N GLY A 19 1.99 -5.65 -2.28
CA GLY A 19 2.02 -7.11 -2.28
C GLY A 19 0.69 -7.70 -2.75
N VAL A 20 -0.12 -6.95 -3.50
CA VAL A 20 -1.43 -7.41 -3.94
C VAL A 20 -1.34 -7.75 -5.43
N PRO A 21 -1.34 -9.04 -5.80
CA PRO A 21 -1.47 -9.45 -7.19
C PRO A 21 -2.88 -9.12 -7.70
N ASP A 22 -3.00 -8.82 -9.00
CA ASP A 22 -4.31 -8.68 -9.63
C ASP A 22 -5.02 -10.05 -9.76
N ILE A 23 -6.34 -10.03 -10.00
CA ILE A 23 -7.16 -11.25 -10.08
C ILE A 23 -6.64 -12.20 -11.15
N VAL A 24 -6.19 -11.68 -12.29
CA VAL A 24 -5.65 -12.50 -13.40
C VAL A 24 -4.38 -13.22 -12.95
N THR A 25 -3.47 -12.51 -12.29
CA THR A 25 -2.24 -13.07 -11.72
C THR A 25 -2.56 -14.11 -10.68
N ILE A 26 -3.53 -13.89 -9.80
CA ILE A 26 -3.98 -14.87 -8.80
C ILE A 26 -4.44 -16.17 -9.49
N ILE A 27 -5.31 -16.05 -10.50
CA ILE A 27 -5.82 -17.20 -11.24
C ILE A 27 -4.69 -17.96 -11.95
N MET A 28 -3.77 -17.24 -12.60
CA MET A 28 -2.64 -17.85 -13.31
C MET A 28 -1.67 -18.54 -12.34
N VAL A 29 -1.34 -17.91 -11.22
CA VAL A 29 -0.45 -18.50 -10.21
C VAL A 29 -1.09 -19.73 -9.56
N GLN A 30 -2.37 -19.65 -9.21
CA GLN A 30 -3.11 -20.77 -8.61
C GLN A 30 -3.26 -21.93 -9.60
N GLY A 31 -3.61 -21.64 -10.86
CA GLY A 31 -3.73 -22.62 -11.92
C GLY A 31 -2.38 -23.29 -12.21
N LEU A 32 -1.31 -22.52 -12.28
CA LEU A 32 0.04 -23.05 -12.51
C LEU A 32 0.50 -23.93 -11.34
N ALA A 33 0.36 -23.47 -10.10
CA ALA A 33 0.70 -24.25 -8.91
C ALA A 33 -0.09 -25.57 -8.86
N THR A 34 -1.39 -25.51 -9.14
CA THR A 34 -2.27 -26.69 -9.15
C THR A 34 -1.85 -27.67 -10.24
N LEU A 35 -1.56 -27.16 -11.44
CA LEU A 35 -1.14 -27.99 -12.56
C LEU A 35 0.15 -28.74 -12.23
N VAL A 36 1.16 -27.98 -11.81
CA VAL A 36 2.50 -28.45 -11.49
C VAL A 36 2.50 -29.49 -10.36
N GLN A 37 1.70 -29.26 -9.30
CA GLN A 37 1.55 -30.22 -8.20
C GLN A 37 0.85 -31.51 -8.63
N ASN A 38 -0.10 -31.45 -9.57
CA ASN A 38 -0.77 -32.66 -10.04
C ASN A 38 0.11 -33.44 -11.03
N VAL A 39 0.94 -32.78 -11.83
CA VAL A 39 1.89 -33.46 -12.72
C VAL A 39 2.82 -34.42 -11.95
N GLY A 40 3.21 -34.07 -10.73
CA GLY A 40 4.04 -34.94 -9.87
C GLY A 40 3.32 -36.17 -9.29
N LYS A 41 1.98 -36.27 -9.38
CA LYS A 41 1.20 -37.36 -8.76
C LYS A 41 1.08 -38.56 -9.70
N VAL A 42 2.16 -39.33 -9.82
CA VAL A 42 2.18 -40.57 -10.62
C VAL A 42 1.16 -41.58 -10.08
N GLY A 43 0.43 -42.26 -10.97
CA GLY A 43 -0.57 -43.27 -10.62
C GLY A 43 -1.95 -42.75 -10.19
N LYS A 44 -2.11 -41.43 -10.00
CA LYS A 44 -3.42 -40.82 -9.68
C LYS A 44 -4.10 -40.30 -10.94
N ALA A 45 -5.42 -40.46 -11.03
CA ALA A 45 -6.23 -39.99 -12.17
C ALA A 45 -6.00 -38.49 -12.46
N SER A 46 -5.92 -37.65 -11.42
CA SER A 46 -5.63 -36.22 -11.56
C SER A 46 -4.25 -35.92 -12.15
N GLY A 47 -3.23 -36.73 -11.81
CA GLY A 47 -1.89 -36.58 -12.35
C GLY A 47 -1.76 -37.12 -13.78
N THR A 48 -2.50 -38.17 -14.12
CA THR A 48 -2.62 -38.64 -15.51
C THR A 48 -3.29 -37.59 -16.39
N PHE A 49 -4.42 -37.02 -15.93
CA PHE A 49 -5.13 -35.96 -16.66
C PHE A 49 -4.26 -34.70 -16.84
N ALA A 50 -3.58 -34.25 -15.78
CA ALA A 50 -2.67 -33.12 -15.83
C ALA A 50 -1.54 -33.36 -16.84
N ARG A 51 -0.93 -34.55 -16.86
CA ARG A 51 0.12 -34.89 -17.83
C ARG A 51 -0.42 -34.95 -19.26
N TYR A 52 -1.58 -35.57 -19.49
CA TYR A 52 -2.18 -35.67 -20.83
C TYR A 52 -2.33 -34.28 -21.50
N TYR A 53 -2.89 -33.29 -20.80
CA TYR A 53 -3.08 -31.94 -21.35
C TYR A 53 -1.86 -31.04 -21.26
N ALA A 54 -1.01 -31.21 -20.24
CA ALA A 54 0.14 -30.32 -20.04
C ALA A 54 1.43 -30.83 -20.66
N THR A 55 1.48 -32.01 -21.27
CA THR A 55 2.69 -32.55 -21.91
C THR A 55 3.35 -31.55 -22.88
N PRO A 56 2.62 -30.88 -23.80
CA PRO A 56 3.21 -29.85 -24.65
C PRO A 56 3.80 -28.67 -23.87
N PHE A 57 3.15 -28.27 -22.77
CA PHE A 57 3.64 -27.23 -21.85
C PHE A 57 4.93 -27.66 -21.13
N LEU A 58 4.92 -28.85 -20.52
CA LEU A 58 6.05 -29.41 -19.77
C LEU A 58 7.28 -29.61 -20.66
N ARG A 59 7.09 -30.14 -21.88
CA ARG A 59 8.17 -30.27 -22.86
C ARG A 59 8.77 -28.93 -23.24
N ALA A 60 7.93 -27.94 -23.54
CA ALA A 60 8.39 -26.60 -23.87
C ALA A 60 9.20 -25.99 -22.69
N MET A 61 8.75 -26.19 -21.46
CA MET A 61 9.45 -25.72 -20.25
C MET A 61 10.69 -26.55 -19.87
N GLY A 62 11.07 -27.58 -20.65
CA GLY A 62 12.22 -28.45 -20.35
C GLY A 62 12.02 -29.40 -19.16
N LEU A 63 10.76 -29.65 -18.79
CA LEU A 63 10.34 -30.43 -17.62
C LEU A 63 9.70 -31.78 -17.97
N GLY A 64 9.55 -32.08 -19.26
CA GLY A 64 8.96 -33.32 -19.76
C GLY A 64 9.96 -34.12 -20.58
N VAL A 65 10.03 -35.43 -20.32
CA VAL A 65 10.71 -36.37 -21.22
C VAL A 65 9.78 -36.64 -22.41
N LEU A 66 10.35 -36.75 -23.61
CA LEU A 66 9.60 -37.23 -24.78
C LEU A 66 9.30 -38.71 -24.59
N ASP A 67 8.15 -39.00 -23.97
CA ASP A 67 7.59 -40.34 -23.93
C ASP A 67 6.50 -40.46 -25.00
N LEU A 68 6.74 -41.31 -26.01
CA LEU A 68 5.78 -41.59 -27.08
C LEU A 68 4.83 -42.73 -26.72
N THR A 69 5.04 -43.40 -25.60
CA THR A 69 4.18 -44.50 -25.12
C THR A 69 2.95 -43.99 -24.37
N ILE A 70 2.92 -42.70 -24.02
CA ILE A 70 1.84 -42.07 -23.27
C ILE A 70 1.05 -41.13 -24.20
N PRO A 71 -0.29 -41.28 -24.27
CA PRO A 71 -1.11 -40.37 -25.05
C PRO A 71 -1.05 -38.95 -24.48
N TYR A 72 -1.10 -37.95 -25.35
CA TYR A 72 -1.18 -36.55 -24.95
C TYR A 72 -2.09 -35.75 -25.89
N SER A 73 -2.55 -34.59 -25.40
CA SER A 73 -3.39 -33.67 -26.16
C SER A 73 -2.54 -32.81 -27.10
N TRP A 74 -2.87 -32.85 -28.40
CA TRP A 74 -2.24 -32.02 -29.43
C TRP A 74 -2.74 -30.56 -29.41
N ASP A 75 -4.02 -30.36 -29.09
CA ASP A 75 -4.63 -29.04 -28.88
C ASP A 75 -5.19 -28.95 -27.46
N PRO A 76 -4.35 -28.57 -26.48
CA PRO A 76 -4.81 -28.46 -25.11
C PRO A 76 -5.76 -27.26 -24.95
N PRO A 77 -6.74 -27.35 -24.03
CA PRO A 77 -7.66 -26.26 -23.76
C PRO A 77 -6.95 -24.94 -23.48
N TYR A 78 -7.61 -23.82 -23.81
CA TYR A 78 -7.05 -22.47 -23.69
C TYR A 78 -6.32 -22.20 -22.37
N VAL A 79 -6.86 -22.70 -21.25
CA VAL A 79 -6.27 -22.51 -19.92
C VAL A 79 -4.82 -23.04 -19.84
N TYR A 80 -4.53 -24.21 -20.40
CA TYR A 80 -3.17 -24.77 -20.38
C TYR A 80 -2.21 -23.95 -21.24
N ARG A 81 -2.68 -23.42 -22.37
CA ARG A 81 -1.91 -22.50 -23.22
C ARG A 81 -1.64 -21.18 -22.51
N ALA A 82 -2.64 -20.62 -21.82
CA ALA A 82 -2.48 -19.39 -21.05
C ALA A 82 -1.50 -19.56 -19.88
N LEU A 83 -1.54 -20.70 -19.18
CA LEU A 83 -0.58 -21.03 -18.11
C LEU A 83 0.84 -21.20 -18.66
N LYS A 84 0.98 -21.81 -19.85
CA LYS A 84 2.25 -21.87 -20.58
C LYS A 84 2.82 -20.48 -20.83
N ASP A 85 2.05 -19.63 -21.49
CA ASP A 85 2.49 -18.28 -21.84
C ASP A 85 2.82 -17.45 -20.60
N PHE A 86 2.04 -17.60 -19.53
CA PHE A 86 2.30 -16.96 -18.25
C PHE A 86 3.65 -17.39 -17.65
N ALA A 87 3.94 -18.69 -17.63
CA ALA A 87 5.19 -19.21 -17.09
C ALA A 87 6.42 -18.72 -17.89
N TYR A 88 6.29 -18.61 -19.22
CA TYR A 88 7.32 -18.05 -20.07
C TYR A 88 7.56 -16.56 -19.82
N ARG A 89 6.49 -15.75 -19.82
CA ARG A 89 6.60 -14.30 -19.64
C ARG A 89 7.16 -13.91 -18.28
N THR A 90 6.91 -14.73 -17.27
CA THR A 90 7.40 -14.51 -15.90
C THR A 90 8.82 -15.01 -15.69
N GLY A 91 9.38 -15.76 -16.65
CA GLY A 91 10.75 -16.28 -16.56
C GLY A 91 10.94 -17.23 -15.39
N LEU A 92 9.91 -18.01 -15.02
CA LEU A 92 10.01 -18.96 -13.90
C LEU A 92 11.13 -19.98 -14.18
N PRO A 93 11.97 -20.31 -13.18
CA PRO A 93 13.06 -21.25 -13.37
C PRO A 93 12.49 -22.62 -13.70
N ARG A 94 13.12 -23.25 -14.69
CA ARG A 94 12.68 -24.53 -15.25
C ARG A 94 12.99 -25.70 -14.32
N ALA A 95 14.03 -25.60 -13.49
CA ALA A 95 14.44 -26.66 -12.58
C ALA A 95 13.52 -26.75 -11.36
N GLY A 96 13.11 -27.98 -11.00
CA GLY A 96 12.36 -28.25 -9.78
C GLY A 96 10.91 -27.74 -9.78
N LEU A 97 10.34 -27.39 -10.95
CA LEU A 97 9.03 -26.76 -11.02
C LEU A 97 7.95 -27.58 -10.30
N THR A 98 7.98 -28.91 -10.37
CA THR A 98 7.03 -29.83 -9.67
C THR A 98 6.86 -29.61 -8.17
N SER A 99 7.82 -28.94 -7.51
CA SER A 99 7.77 -28.56 -6.09
C SER A 99 7.14 -27.19 -5.81
N TRP A 100 6.80 -26.42 -6.85
CA TRP A 100 6.39 -25.03 -6.69
C TRP A 100 4.98 -24.92 -6.16
N SER A 101 4.84 -24.17 -5.07
CA SER A 101 3.55 -23.78 -4.50
C SER A 101 3.12 -22.39 -4.98
N TYR A 102 1.84 -22.07 -4.78
CA TYR A 102 1.31 -20.71 -4.96
C TYR A 102 2.19 -19.65 -4.29
N LYS A 103 2.65 -19.92 -3.05
CA LYS A 103 3.49 -19.02 -2.26
C LYS A 103 4.86 -18.80 -2.92
N MET A 104 5.48 -19.86 -3.43
CA MET A 104 6.80 -19.80 -4.09
C MET A 104 6.74 -19.02 -5.41
N ILE A 105 5.73 -19.29 -6.24
CA ILE A 105 5.53 -18.54 -7.49
C ILE A 105 5.31 -17.06 -7.16
N THR A 106 4.43 -16.75 -6.20
CA THR A 106 4.14 -15.36 -5.82
C THR A 106 5.38 -14.65 -5.27
N ALA A 107 6.20 -15.33 -4.46
CA ALA A 107 7.45 -14.79 -3.93
C ALA A 107 8.47 -14.53 -5.04
N TYR A 108 8.56 -15.44 -6.03
CA TYR A 108 9.41 -15.25 -7.20
C TYR A 108 8.98 -14.06 -8.05
N LEU A 109 7.68 -13.88 -8.31
CA LEU A 109 7.18 -12.71 -9.04
C LEU A 109 7.48 -11.38 -8.33
N ARG A 110 7.76 -11.44 -7.03
CA ARG A 110 8.15 -10.29 -6.21
C ARG A 110 9.66 -10.10 -6.09
N SER A 111 10.46 -11.14 -6.34
CA SER A 111 11.91 -11.05 -6.24
C SER A 111 12.48 -10.19 -7.38
N GLY A 112 13.58 -9.49 -7.11
CA GLY A 112 14.27 -8.68 -8.13
C GLY A 112 13.52 -7.43 -8.62
N GLN A 113 12.43 -7.03 -7.95
CA GLN A 113 11.67 -5.85 -8.36
C GLN A 113 12.40 -4.55 -7.99
N ILE A 114 12.53 -3.66 -8.98
CA ILE A 114 13.11 -2.33 -8.80
C ILE A 114 12.20 -1.48 -7.91
N VAL A 115 12.79 -0.75 -6.95
CA VAL A 115 12.09 0.19 -6.10
C VAL A 115 11.39 1.25 -6.95
N THR A 116 10.10 1.46 -6.72
CA THR A 116 9.35 2.49 -7.45
C THR A 116 9.71 3.85 -6.90
N LEU A 117 10.11 4.79 -7.74
CA LEU A 117 10.33 6.17 -7.30
C LEU A 117 9.00 6.82 -6.88
N PRO A 118 8.91 7.39 -5.67
CA PRO A 118 7.78 8.23 -5.28
C PRO A 118 7.59 9.36 -6.28
N ARG A 119 6.35 9.65 -6.69
CA ARG A 119 6.13 10.67 -7.72
C ARG A 119 6.34 12.05 -7.12
N GLY A 120 7.32 12.78 -7.64
CA GLY A 120 7.71 14.13 -7.22
C GLY A 120 8.02 14.22 -5.72
N GLY A 121 8.70 13.20 -5.20
CA GLY A 121 9.28 13.28 -3.86
C GLY A 121 10.48 14.23 -3.83
N PRO A 122 10.89 14.67 -2.63
CA PRO A 122 12.20 15.30 -2.42
C PRO A 122 13.35 14.38 -2.85
N ASP A 123 14.59 14.87 -2.87
CA ASP A 123 15.83 14.10 -3.13
C ASP A 123 16.14 13.02 -2.05
N LEU A 124 15.11 12.54 -1.36
CA LEU A 124 15.19 11.49 -0.36
C LEU A 124 15.24 10.11 -1.01
N ASP A 125 15.93 9.19 -0.33
CA ASP A 125 15.97 7.79 -0.71
C ASP A 125 14.54 7.20 -0.77
N PRO A 126 14.11 6.67 -1.93
CA PRO A 126 12.84 5.98 -2.11
C PRO A 126 12.57 4.91 -1.05
N GLN A 127 13.58 4.19 -0.58
CA GLN A 127 13.39 3.14 0.43
C GLN A 127 12.95 3.73 1.77
N VAL A 128 13.50 4.89 2.14
CA VAL A 128 13.12 5.61 3.37
C VAL A 128 11.66 6.06 3.27
N ILE A 129 11.25 6.61 2.13
CA ILE A 129 9.86 7.04 1.92
C ILE A 129 8.90 5.86 2.05
N TRP A 130 9.19 4.73 1.40
CA TRP A 130 8.32 3.55 1.49
C TRP A 130 8.28 2.98 2.90
N ALA A 131 9.42 2.91 3.59
CA ALA A 131 9.48 2.49 4.99
C ALA A 131 8.62 3.38 5.91
N ASN A 132 8.62 4.70 5.70
CA ASN A 132 7.80 5.65 6.46
C ASN A 132 6.30 5.48 6.19
N VAL A 133 5.95 5.26 4.92
CA VAL A 133 4.57 5.18 4.43
C VAL A 133 3.89 3.86 4.78
N THR A 134 4.65 2.77 4.85
CA THR A 134 4.13 1.43 5.17
C THR A 134 4.50 0.98 6.58
N HIS A 135 5.00 1.89 7.42
CA HIS A 135 5.45 1.59 8.77
C HIS A 135 4.38 0.87 9.60
N LYS A 136 4.78 -0.12 10.41
CA LYS A 136 3.88 -0.98 11.19
C LYS A 136 3.08 -0.22 12.26
N CYS A 137 3.53 0.96 12.69
CA CYS A 137 2.80 1.80 13.65
C CYS A 137 1.53 2.45 13.07
N LEU A 138 1.38 2.45 11.74
CA LEU A 138 0.24 3.05 11.07
C LEU A 138 -0.89 2.04 10.92
N THR A 139 -2.14 2.50 11.09
CA THR A 139 -3.32 1.69 10.76
C THR A 139 -3.40 1.45 9.26
N ASN A 140 -4.12 0.41 8.81
CA ASN A 140 -4.30 0.13 7.38
C ASN A 140 -4.85 1.35 6.62
N LYS A 141 -5.80 2.08 7.22
CA LYS A 141 -6.36 3.31 6.64
C LYS A 141 -5.31 4.41 6.49
N GLN A 142 -4.46 4.61 7.49
CA GLN A 142 -3.37 5.58 7.43
C GLN A 142 -2.33 5.20 6.37
N LYS A 143 -1.97 3.91 6.28
CA LYS A 143 -1.11 3.38 5.21
C LYS A 143 -1.71 3.64 3.83
N ASP A 144 -3.02 3.45 3.65
CA ASP A 144 -3.74 3.74 2.40
C ASP A 144 -3.61 5.19 1.97
N ILE A 145 -3.88 6.12 2.88
CA ILE A 145 -3.76 7.55 2.61
C ILE A 145 -2.30 7.92 2.31
N ALA A 146 -1.35 7.47 3.13
CA ALA A 146 0.07 7.76 2.95
C ALA A 146 0.62 7.19 1.64
N TRP A 147 0.26 5.95 1.29
CA TRP A 147 0.70 5.29 0.07
C TRP A 147 0.10 5.95 -1.17
N MET A 148 -1.19 6.28 -1.15
CA MET A 148 -1.82 7.03 -2.24
C MET A 148 -1.24 8.44 -2.40
N THR A 149 -0.82 9.05 -1.30
CA THR A 149 -0.10 10.34 -1.28
C THR A 149 1.24 10.20 -2.02
N ALA A 150 2.06 9.22 -1.64
CA ALA A 150 3.38 8.99 -2.22
C ALA A 150 3.33 8.62 -3.73
N HIS A 151 2.29 7.88 -4.15
CA HIS A 151 2.04 7.58 -5.57
C HIS A 151 1.32 8.69 -6.34
N ARG A 152 0.92 9.77 -5.66
CA ARG A 152 0.07 10.85 -6.20
C ARG A 152 -1.22 10.35 -6.88
N CYS A 153 -1.83 9.32 -6.30
CA CYS A 153 -3.08 8.71 -6.76
C CYS A 153 -4.26 8.88 -5.79
N LEU A 154 -4.11 9.70 -4.74
CA LEU A 154 -5.23 10.08 -3.89
C LEU A 154 -6.31 10.82 -4.72
N PRO A 155 -7.61 10.50 -4.57
CA PRO A 155 -8.68 11.03 -5.42
C PRO A 155 -9.08 12.47 -5.05
N THR A 156 -8.15 13.40 -5.21
CA THR A 156 -8.39 14.85 -5.06
C THR A 156 -9.17 15.42 -6.26
N ARG A 157 -9.69 16.65 -6.17
CA ARG A 157 -10.47 17.27 -7.26
C ARG A 157 -9.64 17.45 -8.51
N THR A 158 -8.37 17.84 -8.40
CA THR A 158 -7.47 17.90 -9.56
C THR A 158 -7.28 16.52 -10.20
N PHE A 159 -7.16 15.45 -9.39
CA PHE A 159 -7.11 14.09 -9.92
C PHE A 159 -8.41 13.72 -10.66
N MET A 160 -9.56 13.92 -10.01
CA MET A 160 -10.86 13.54 -10.56
C MET A 160 -11.23 14.37 -11.79
N TYR A 161 -10.98 15.67 -11.80
CA TYR A 161 -11.25 16.58 -12.92
C TYR A 161 -10.49 16.14 -14.18
N ARG A 162 -9.19 15.81 -14.04
CA ARG A 162 -8.37 15.28 -15.15
C ARG A 162 -8.82 13.91 -15.65
N GLN A 163 -9.68 13.20 -14.91
CA GLN A 163 -10.28 11.93 -15.34
C GLN A 163 -11.74 12.12 -15.76
N HIS A 164 -12.23 13.36 -15.89
CA HIS A 164 -13.63 13.68 -16.18
C HIS A 164 -14.62 13.13 -15.14
N LEU A 165 -14.17 12.90 -13.91
CA LEU A 165 -14.97 12.41 -12.77
C LEU A 165 -15.43 13.55 -11.83
N ALA A 166 -15.02 14.78 -12.08
CA ALA A 166 -15.46 15.96 -11.35
C ALA A 166 -15.61 17.15 -12.31
N LEU A 167 -16.56 18.05 -12.02
CA LEU A 167 -16.83 19.25 -12.82
C LEU A 167 -15.78 20.36 -12.65
N THR A 168 -15.04 20.34 -11.54
CA THR A 168 -14.05 21.37 -11.20
C THR A 168 -12.89 20.76 -10.45
N GLU A 169 -11.70 21.32 -10.64
CA GLU A 169 -10.50 21.02 -9.87
C GLU A 169 -10.34 21.85 -8.60
N ARG A 170 -11.21 22.84 -8.37
CA ARG A 170 -11.16 23.75 -7.21
C ARG A 170 -11.37 23.03 -5.88
N CYS A 171 -10.81 23.59 -4.83
CA CYS A 171 -10.91 23.05 -3.48
C CYS A 171 -12.35 22.98 -2.95
N PRO A 172 -12.81 21.82 -2.44
CA PRO A 172 -14.13 21.67 -1.83
C PRO A 172 -14.37 22.55 -0.60
N HIS A 173 -13.30 23.00 0.06
CA HIS A 173 -13.37 23.87 1.23
C HIS A 173 -13.55 25.35 0.88
N GLY A 174 -13.64 25.69 -0.41
CA GLY A 174 -13.98 27.04 -0.86
C GLY A 174 -12.79 28.01 -0.95
N CYS A 175 -11.55 27.54 -0.77
CA CYS A 175 -10.40 28.32 -1.24
C CYS A 175 -10.33 28.28 -2.77
N THR A 176 -9.83 29.36 -3.36
CA THR A 176 -9.81 29.60 -4.81
C THR A 176 -8.85 28.69 -5.58
N ASP A 177 -7.99 27.97 -4.87
CA ASP A 177 -6.95 27.11 -5.44
C ASP A 177 -7.44 25.72 -5.86
N SER A 178 -6.66 25.06 -6.72
CA SER A 178 -6.91 23.69 -7.16
C SER A 178 -6.52 22.65 -6.08
N GLU A 179 -7.37 21.65 -5.85
CA GLU A 179 -7.14 20.62 -4.83
C GLU A 179 -6.20 19.53 -5.34
N HIS A 180 -4.90 19.78 -5.31
CA HIS A 180 -3.89 18.72 -5.35
C HIS A 180 -3.49 18.25 -3.94
N ILE A 181 -2.72 17.16 -3.87
CA ILE A 181 -2.35 16.51 -2.61
C ILE A 181 -1.58 17.44 -1.66
N HIS A 182 -0.66 18.26 -2.20
CA HIS A 182 0.09 19.23 -1.43
C HIS A 182 -0.85 20.28 -0.80
N HIS A 183 -1.76 20.84 -1.59
CA HIS A 183 -2.81 21.74 -1.09
C HIS A 183 -3.65 21.11 0.01
N LEU A 184 -4.18 19.90 -0.24
CA LEU A 184 -5.06 19.20 0.71
C LEU A 184 -4.42 19.02 2.09
N PHE A 185 -3.14 18.64 2.15
CA PHE A 185 -2.47 18.33 3.41
C PHE A 185 -1.64 19.48 3.99
N TRP A 186 -1.31 20.52 3.22
CA TRP A 186 -0.39 21.57 3.66
C TRP A 186 -0.93 22.99 3.45
N GLU A 187 -1.25 23.35 2.21
CA GLU A 187 -1.52 24.77 1.87
C GLU A 187 -2.95 25.21 2.17
N CYS A 188 -3.91 24.28 2.17
CA CYS A 188 -5.33 24.61 2.37
C CYS A 188 -5.53 25.36 3.68
N SER A 189 -6.42 26.36 3.69
CA SER A 189 -6.72 27.14 4.89
C SER A 189 -7.25 26.28 6.04
N VAL A 190 -7.91 25.15 5.73
CA VAL A 190 -8.34 24.15 6.74
C VAL A 190 -7.13 23.38 7.26
N ALA A 191 -6.25 22.90 6.37
CA ALA A 191 -5.03 22.19 6.77
C ALA A 191 -4.14 23.06 7.68
N ARG A 192 -3.88 24.31 7.30
CA ARG A 192 -3.09 25.25 8.11
C ARG A 192 -3.68 25.47 9.50
N ARG A 193 -5.02 25.59 9.61
CA ARG A 193 -5.70 25.74 10.91
C ARG A 193 -5.54 24.48 11.76
N VAL A 194 -5.71 23.30 11.18
CA VAL A 194 -5.56 22.03 11.90
C VAL A 194 -4.11 21.82 12.36
N TRP A 195 -3.12 22.06 11.50
CA TRP A 195 -1.71 22.02 11.92
C TRP A 195 -1.39 23.07 12.98
N GLY A 196 -2.00 24.25 12.88
CA GLY A 196 -1.94 25.28 13.91
C GLY A 196 -2.36 24.74 15.28
N LEU A 197 -3.55 24.13 15.36
CA LEU A 197 -4.09 23.54 16.59
C LEU A 197 -3.15 22.48 17.18
N VAL A 198 -2.66 21.56 16.35
CA VAL A 198 -1.78 20.47 16.79
C VAL A 198 -0.42 20.98 17.26
N CYS A 199 0.17 21.95 16.55
CA CYS A 199 1.48 22.51 16.93
C CYS A 199 1.39 23.46 18.13
N SER A 200 0.25 24.10 18.37
CA SER A 200 0.04 24.98 19.53
C SER A 200 -0.27 24.22 20.82
N SER A 201 -0.58 22.92 20.73
CA SER A 201 -0.81 22.09 21.91
C SER A 201 0.47 21.91 22.70
N VAL A 202 0.45 22.28 23.98
CA VAL A 202 1.58 22.08 24.91
C VAL A 202 1.99 20.60 24.93
N SER A 203 1.01 19.70 25.01
CA SER A 203 1.24 18.26 25.09
C SER A 203 1.82 17.65 23.81
N LEU A 204 1.50 18.19 22.63
CA LEU A 204 1.98 17.64 21.35
C LEU A 204 3.22 18.35 20.81
N SER A 205 3.46 19.61 21.22
CA SER A 205 4.60 20.40 20.77
C SER A 205 5.95 19.73 21.06
N ARG A 206 6.04 18.89 22.10
CA ARG A 206 7.22 18.05 22.40
C ARG A 206 7.51 16.98 21.35
N PHE A 207 6.49 16.45 20.68
CA PHE A 207 6.63 15.40 19.66
C PHE A 207 6.67 15.97 18.25
N LEU A 208 5.94 17.07 18.04
CA LEU A 208 5.85 17.76 16.78
C LEU A 208 6.08 19.28 16.99
N PRO A 209 7.34 19.70 17.14
CA PRO A 209 7.69 21.11 17.12
C PRO A 209 7.30 21.71 15.76
N ARG A 210 6.81 22.95 15.76
CA ARG A 210 6.43 23.64 14.50
C ARG A 210 7.60 23.76 13.53
N SER A 211 8.84 23.91 14.03
CA SER A 211 10.07 23.97 13.23
C SER A 211 10.39 22.66 12.49
N SER A 212 9.90 21.52 12.98
CA SER A 212 10.12 20.21 12.37
C SER A 212 9.09 19.86 11.30
N LEU A 213 8.02 20.66 11.17
CA LEU A 213 6.92 20.40 10.25
C LEU A 213 7.20 21.05 8.88
N MET A 214 7.61 20.24 7.93
CA MET A 214 7.78 20.63 6.52
C MET A 214 6.77 19.89 5.65
N ALA A 215 6.43 20.47 4.50
CA ALA A 215 5.45 19.89 3.58
C ALA A 215 5.86 18.48 3.14
N GLU A 216 7.13 18.29 2.80
CA GLU A 216 7.73 17.01 2.41
C GLU A 216 7.62 15.99 3.54
N GLY A 217 7.87 16.43 4.78
CA GLY A 217 7.71 15.62 5.98
C GLY A 217 6.27 15.15 6.21
N VAL A 218 5.29 16.02 5.93
CA VAL A 218 3.87 15.65 5.99
C VAL A 218 3.51 14.65 4.89
N LEU A 219 4.00 14.85 3.67
CA LEU A 219 3.62 14.02 2.53
C LEU A 219 4.29 12.64 2.57
N TYR A 220 5.60 12.59 2.82
CA TYR A 220 6.46 11.42 2.65
C TYR A 220 7.05 10.88 3.96
N GLY A 221 6.89 11.62 5.05
CA GLY A 221 7.51 11.32 6.33
C GLY A 221 8.92 11.91 6.46
N PRO A 222 9.55 11.68 7.62
CA PRO A 222 10.82 12.30 8.00
C PRO A 222 12.01 11.73 7.21
N PRO A 223 13.00 12.58 6.87
CA PRO A 223 14.10 12.22 5.97
C PRO A 223 15.10 11.21 6.57
N GLY A 224 15.26 11.20 7.90
CA GLY A 224 16.17 10.29 8.61
C GLY A 224 15.60 8.89 8.87
N GLY A 225 14.41 8.58 8.33
CA GLY A 225 13.70 7.32 8.57
C GLY A 225 13.13 7.16 9.98
N CYS A 226 12.52 6.01 10.23
CA CYS A 226 11.74 5.72 11.44
C CYS A 226 12.60 5.33 12.67
N LYS A 227 13.17 6.31 13.41
CA LYS A 227 13.66 6.13 14.79
C LYS A 227 12.54 6.32 15.83
N THR A 228 12.72 5.94 17.10
CA THR A 228 11.61 5.90 18.10
C THR A 228 10.85 7.23 18.28
N THR A 229 11.53 8.37 18.47
CA THR A 229 10.91 9.71 18.51
C THR A 229 10.26 10.09 17.18
N VAL A 230 10.84 9.60 16.09
CA VAL A 230 10.37 9.81 14.73
C VAL A 230 9.08 9.01 14.43
N LEU A 231 8.84 7.90 15.14
CA LEU A 231 7.60 7.12 15.02
C LEU A 231 6.38 7.84 15.56
N GLN A 232 6.52 8.57 16.67
CA GLN A 232 5.42 9.34 17.27
C GLN A 232 5.02 10.49 16.37
N LEU A 233 6.03 11.22 15.88
CA LEU A 233 5.88 12.26 14.87
C LEU A 233 5.14 11.72 13.64
N GLN A 234 5.62 10.61 13.09
CA GLN A 234 5.01 9.96 11.92
C GLN A 234 3.54 9.58 12.20
N TRP A 235 3.24 9.09 13.39
CA TRP A 235 1.89 8.70 13.76
C TRP A 235 0.96 9.91 13.89
N ILE A 236 1.37 10.96 14.59
CA ILE A 236 0.61 12.23 14.73
C ILE A 236 0.33 12.82 13.35
N ILE A 237 1.34 12.89 12.47
CA ILE A 237 1.19 13.41 11.11
C ILE A 237 0.12 12.61 10.35
N ASN A 238 0.15 11.28 10.43
CA ASN A 238 -0.80 10.43 9.71
C ASN A 238 -2.21 10.46 10.30
N ILE A 239 -2.38 10.70 11.61
CA ILE A 239 -3.69 11.00 12.20
C ILE A 239 -4.26 12.29 11.63
N VAL A 240 -3.46 13.35 11.57
CA VAL A 240 -3.91 14.63 11.00
C VAL A 240 -4.26 14.48 9.52
N LYS A 241 -3.44 13.79 8.72
CA LYS A 241 -3.78 13.47 7.32
C LYS A 241 -5.07 12.69 7.21
N GLN A 242 -5.29 11.71 8.08
CA GLN A 242 -6.53 10.95 8.11
C GLN A 242 -7.73 11.85 8.37
N VAL A 243 -7.67 12.72 9.39
CA VAL A 243 -8.75 13.64 9.72
C VAL A 243 -9.01 14.64 8.60
N LEU A 244 -7.96 15.23 8.00
CA LEU A 244 -8.10 16.14 6.86
C LEU A 244 -8.76 15.44 5.66
N TRP A 245 -8.34 14.22 5.36
CA TRP A 245 -8.92 13.42 4.27
C TRP A 245 -10.38 13.06 4.51
N GLU A 246 -10.73 12.62 5.72
CA GLU A 246 -12.11 12.30 6.10
C GLU A 246 -13.00 13.54 6.05
N THR A 247 -12.51 14.67 6.56
CA THR A 247 -13.23 15.96 6.56
C THR A 247 -13.52 16.43 5.15
N ARG A 248 -12.54 16.32 4.26
CA ARG A 248 -12.70 16.60 2.84
C ARG A 248 -13.76 15.69 2.24
N ASN A 249 -13.73 14.38 2.53
CA ASN A 249 -14.70 13.43 1.98
C ASN A 249 -16.12 13.69 2.48
N ILE A 250 -16.31 14.07 3.75
CA ILE A 250 -17.61 14.53 4.27
C ILE A 250 -18.10 15.73 3.46
N LYS A 251 -17.24 16.73 3.24
CA LYS A 251 -17.60 17.92 2.45
C LYS A 251 -17.96 17.59 1.00
N VAL A 252 -17.26 16.64 0.37
CA VAL A 252 -17.49 16.26 -1.03
C VAL A 252 -18.72 15.38 -1.21
N TYR A 253 -18.87 14.34 -0.38
CA TYR A 253 -19.90 13.31 -0.57
C TYR A 253 -21.17 13.55 0.24
N GLN A 254 -21.03 14.09 1.46
CA GLN A 254 -22.16 14.38 2.35
C GLN A 254 -22.61 15.85 2.27
N LYS A 255 -21.84 16.71 1.59
CA LYS A 255 -22.07 18.16 1.44
C LYS A 255 -22.10 18.95 2.76
N THR A 256 -21.66 18.33 3.86
CA THR A 256 -21.62 18.92 5.19
C THR A 256 -20.25 19.54 5.50
N THR A 257 -20.21 20.60 6.31
CA THR A 257 -18.98 21.17 6.86
C THR A 257 -18.76 20.67 8.28
N VAL A 258 -17.53 20.30 8.60
CA VAL A 258 -17.12 19.96 9.97
C VAL A 258 -16.41 21.18 10.56
N ASP A 259 -16.84 21.60 11.75
CA ASP A 259 -16.23 22.71 12.48
C ASP A 259 -14.89 22.31 13.12
N LEU A 260 -14.05 23.29 13.45
CA LEU A 260 -12.71 23.05 14.00
C LEU A 260 -12.73 22.36 15.38
N ILE A 261 -13.77 22.55 16.19
CA ILE A 261 -13.89 21.94 17.52
C ILE A 261 -14.11 20.43 17.36
N THR A 262 -15.00 20.06 16.43
CA THR A 262 -15.22 18.65 16.08
C THR A 262 -13.96 18.01 15.51
N LEU A 263 -13.19 18.71 14.67
CA LEU A 263 -11.91 18.21 14.16
C LEU A 263 -10.89 18.00 15.28
N ARG A 264 -10.73 18.98 16.18
CA ARG A 264 -9.85 18.89 17.36
C ARG A 264 -10.19 17.67 18.21
N ARG A 265 -11.46 17.50 18.55
CA ARG A 265 -11.95 16.34 19.33
C ARG A 265 -11.67 15.03 18.60
N ARG A 266 -11.84 14.99 17.28
CA ARG A 266 -11.56 13.79 16.48
C ARG A 266 -10.08 13.41 16.51
N ILE A 267 -9.18 14.38 16.36
CA ILE A 267 -7.73 14.15 16.44
C ILE A 267 -7.37 13.67 17.85
N GLN A 268 -7.89 14.32 18.89
CA GLN A 268 -7.64 13.94 20.27
C GLN A 268 -8.09 12.50 20.56
N ASN A 269 -9.31 12.12 20.15
CA ASN A 269 -9.80 10.76 20.34
C ASN A 269 -8.90 9.73 19.64
N LEU A 270 -8.50 9.97 18.38
CA LEU A 270 -7.63 9.04 17.64
C LEU A 270 -6.24 8.89 18.28
N LEU A 271 -5.70 9.97 18.88
CA LEU A 271 -4.45 9.92 19.64
C LEU A 271 -4.62 9.12 20.94
N GLN A 272 -5.70 9.35 21.67
CA GLN A 272 -5.97 8.64 22.92
C GLN A 272 -6.19 7.15 22.67
N ASP A 273 -6.94 6.79 21.63
CA ASP A 273 -7.23 5.40 21.26
C ASP A 273 -5.93 4.62 20.97
N GLY A 274 -4.98 5.19 20.24
CA GLY A 274 -3.74 4.47 19.95
C GLY A 274 -2.73 4.45 21.09
N VAL A 275 -2.71 5.47 21.95
CA VAL A 275 -1.90 5.39 23.19
C VAL A 275 -2.46 4.31 24.10
N MET A 276 -3.78 4.22 24.21
CA MET A 276 -4.44 3.15 24.95
C MET A 276 -4.12 1.77 24.36
N LEU A 277 -4.11 1.63 23.04
CA LEU A 277 -3.74 0.38 22.38
C LEU A 277 -2.28 -0.01 22.65
N ASP A 278 -1.35 0.95 22.60
CA ASP A 278 0.06 0.71 22.93
C ASP A 278 0.22 0.27 24.39
N ILE A 279 -0.49 0.92 25.33
CA ILE A 279 -0.46 0.57 26.76
C ILE A 279 -0.98 -0.86 27.00
N HIS A 280 -2.07 -1.24 26.32
CA HIS A 280 -2.62 -2.61 26.41
C HIS A 280 -1.68 -3.65 25.80
N THR A 281 -0.94 -3.29 24.74
CA THR A 281 -0.04 -4.22 24.05
C THR A 281 1.25 -4.41 24.83
N ASN A 282 1.88 -3.32 25.28
CA ASN A 282 3.11 -3.36 26.07
C ASN A 282 3.27 -2.06 26.87
N LYS A 283 2.92 -2.12 28.17
CA LYS A 283 2.91 -0.96 29.07
C LYS A 283 4.28 -0.31 29.27
N THR A 284 5.37 -1.09 29.32
CA THR A 284 6.73 -0.54 29.52
C THR A 284 7.20 0.20 28.27
N LEU A 285 7.05 -0.42 27.09
CA LEU A 285 7.39 0.21 25.82
C LEU A 285 6.51 1.45 25.54
N ALA A 286 5.23 1.41 25.92
CA ALA A 286 4.33 2.55 25.78
C ALA A 286 4.76 3.74 26.65
N ARG A 287 5.24 3.49 27.87
CA ARG A 287 5.79 4.53 28.76
C ARG A 287 7.05 5.15 28.21
N GLU A 288 7.99 4.32 27.73
CA GLU A 288 9.22 4.81 27.09
C GLU A 288 8.93 5.63 25.83
N LYS A 289 7.96 5.17 25.03
CA LYS A 289 7.53 5.86 23.82
C LYS A 289 6.89 7.19 24.17
N TRP A 290 5.78 7.19 24.91
CA TRP A 290 4.93 8.36 25.10
C TRP A 290 5.41 9.31 26.21
N GLY A 291 6.26 8.86 27.13
CA GLY A 291 6.73 9.69 28.25
C GLY A 291 5.58 10.33 29.03
N VAL A 292 4.42 9.65 29.07
CA VAL A 292 3.24 10.03 29.84
C VAL A 292 2.74 8.80 30.58
N ASP A 293 2.37 9.00 31.84
CA ASP A 293 1.76 7.94 32.63
C ASP A 293 0.29 7.75 32.27
N HIS A 294 -0.37 8.80 31.74
CA HIS A 294 -1.78 8.78 31.40
C HIS A 294 -2.07 9.37 30.01
N TRP A 295 -2.88 8.65 29.22
CA TRP A 295 -3.40 9.12 27.91
C TRP A 295 -4.14 10.46 27.99
N LYS A 296 -4.67 10.81 29.17
CA LYS A 296 -5.35 12.09 29.46
C LYS A 296 -4.41 13.30 29.33
N GLU A 297 -3.11 13.09 29.38
CA GLU A 297 -2.10 14.15 29.24
C GLU A 297 -1.89 14.58 27.79
N LEU A 298 -2.42 13.84 26.81
CA LEU A 298 -2.41 14.21 25.39
C LEU A 298 -3.67 15.02 25.05
N VAL A 299 -3.62 16.32 25.34
CA VAL A 299 -4.69 17.28 25.05
C VAL A 299 -4.24 18.21 23.92
N ILE A 300 -5.04 18.24 22.86
CA ILE A 300 -4.96 19.28 21.82
C ILE A 300 -5.82 20.42 22.28
#